data_AF-A0A7W9FEK1-F1
#
_entry.id   AF-A0A7W9FEK1-F1
#
_cell.length_a   1.000
_cell.length_b   1.000
_cell.length_c   1.000
_cell.angle_alpha   90.00
_cell.angle_beta   90.00
_cell.angle_gamma   90.00
#
_symmetry.space_group_name_H-M   'P 1'
#
loop_
_entity.id
_entity.type
_entity.pdbx_description
1 polymer ?
#
loop_
_entity_poly.entity_id
_entity_poly.type
_entity_poly.pdbx_seq_one_letter_code
_entity_poly.pdbx_strand_id
1 'polypeptide(L)'
;MSPSDLDQPVLLSLLGGGFAAAFLHAILPTHWLPFVLVGRAQGWGMTRTLGAAVAAGVAHIASTALVGALIVAAGLALDHWVEGLLPHLSAVLLFLFGAFYLTRAMLKRPVTAGGPDYELPEPKVSDAAAFGGLVALMALSPGEVLLPLYLSAATEGAAVLVLLTLSFAVGTVAGMVLLTAIARAGYSILKLERWARYEGAILGVALIALGLLVVTHQH
;
A
#
# COMPACT_ATOMS: atom_id res chain seq x y z
N MET A 1 -1.43 -32.23 -8.42
CA MET A 1 -1.47 -31.87 -6.99
C MET A 1 -2.78 -31.11 -6.77
N SER A 2 -3.65 -31.59 -5.87
CA SER A 2 -4.92 -30.92 -5.54
C SER A 2 -4.66 -29.58 -4.86
N PRO A 3 -5.63 -28.64 -4.84
CA PRO A 3 -5.46 -27.39 -4.13
C PRO A 3 -5.36 -27.66 -2.62
N SER A 4 -4.31 -27.10 -2.01
CA SER A 4 -3.97 -26.97 -0.58
C SER A 4 -3.63 -28.25 0.22
N ASP A 5 -2.34 -28.63 0.21
CA ASP A 5 -1.69 -29.42 1.27
C ASP A 5 -1.26 -28.56 2.49
N LEU A 6 -1.66 -27.28 2.53
CA LEU A 6 -1.44 -26.42 3.70
C LEU A 6 -2.33 -26.87 4.85
N ASP A 7 -1.70 -27.14 6.00
CA ASP A 7 -2.41 -27.36 7.25
C ASP A 7 -3.36 -26.18 7.52
N GLN A 8 -4.63 -26.48 7.79
CA GLN A 8 -5.68 -25.50 8.08
C GLN A 8 -5.27 -24.37 9.05
N PRO A 9 -4.55 -24.62 10.17
CA PRO A 9 -4.07 -23.54 11.04
C PRO A 9 -3.05 -22.60 10.37
N VAL A 10 -2.22 -23.10 9.45
CA VAL A 10 -1.24 -22.29 8.71
C VAL A 10 -1.96 -21.38 7.73
N LEU A 11 -2.93 -21.90 6.98
CA LEU A 11 -3.75 -21.10 6.06
C LEU A 11 -4.50 -19.99 6.82
N LEU A 12 -5.14 -20.30 7.95
CA LEU A 12 -5.84 -19.28 8.76
C LEU A 12 -4.87 -18.21 9.27
N SER A 13 -3.66 -18.59 9.69
CA SER A 13 -2.64 -17.65 10.15
C SER A 13 -2.15 -16.74 9.02
N LEU A 14 -1.96 -17.28 7.81
CA LEU A 14 -1.59 -16.51 6.62
C LEU A 14 -2.69 -15.50 6.24
N LEU A 15 -3.94 -15.95 6.17
CA LEU A 15 -5.07 -15.09 5.81
C LEU A 15 -5.32 -14.01 6.87
N GLY A 16 -5.28 -14.38 8.16
CA GLY A 16 -5.45 -13.46 9.27
C GLY A 16 -4.29 -12.47 9.40
N GLY A 17 -3.05 -12.93 9.19
CA GLY A 17 -1.86 -12.10 9.13
C GLY A 17 -1.92 -11.11 7.96
N GLY A 18 -2.32 -11.57 6.77
CA GLY A 18 -2.52 -10.71 5.60
C GLY A 18 -3.59 -9.64 5.83
N PHE A 19 -4.73 -10.00 6.43
CA PHE A 19 -5.77 -9.04 6.83
C PHE A 19 -5.22 -8.00 7.81
N ALA A 20 -4.56 -8.44 8.88
CA ALA A 20 -4.06 -7.56 9.93
C ALA A 20 -2.98 -6.61 9.38
N ALA A 21 -2.05 -7.13 8.57
CA ALA A 21 -1.03 -6.33 7.91
C ALA A 21 -1.65 -5.27 6.99
N ALA A 22 -2.64 -5.65 6.18
CA ALA A 22 -3.37 -4.74 5.31
C ALA A 22 -4.10 -3.63 6.10
N PHE A 23 -4.83 -4.02 7.14
CA PHE A 23 -5.58 -3.08 7.97
C PHE A 23 -4.66 -2.08 8.66
N LEU A 24 -3.56 -2.56 9.27
CA LEU A 24 -2.58 -1.71 9.95
C LEU A 24 -1.85 -0.79 8.98
N HIS A 25 -1.50 -1.28 7.78
CA HIS A 25 -0.91 -0.44 6.74
C HIS A 25 -1.84 0.69 6.30
N ALA A 26 -3.13 0.39 6.14
CA ALA A 26 -4.15 1.37 5.78
C ALA A 26 -4.38 2.45 6.86
N ILE A 27 -3.78 2.32 8.07
CA ILE A 27 -3.83 3.37 9.09
C ILE A 27 -3.04 4.61 8.68
N LEU A 28 -2.03 4.44 7.82
CA LEU A 28 -1.20 5.53 7.35
C LEU A 28 -2.07 6.60 6.64
N PRO A 29 -1.91 7.90 6.98
CA PRO A 29 -2.74 8.97 6.43
C PRO A 29 -2.79 9.01 4.90
N THR A 30 -1.76 8.53 4.22
CA THR A 30 -1.69 8.39 2.76
C THR A 30 -2.86 7.62 2.15
N HIS A 31 -3.47 6.69 2.90
CA HIS A 31 -4.52 5.81 2.39
C HIS A 31 -5.94 6.30 2.64
N TRP A 32 -6.17 7.27 3.53
CA TRP A 32 -7.52 7.73 3.86
C TRP A 32 -7.66 9.26 3.90
N LEU A 33 -6.59 10.00 4.21
CA LEU A 33 -6.64 11.45 4.36
C LEU A 33 -6.97 12.19 3.05
N PRO A 34 -6.43 11.83 1.87
CA PRO A 34 -6.77 12.50 0.62
C PRO A 34 -8.27 12.49 0.33
N PHE A 35 -8.97 11.40 0.64
CA PHE A 35 -10.42 11.27 0.43
C PHE A 35 -11.21 12.25 1.32
N VAL A 36 -10.79 12.42 2.57
CA VAL A 36 -11.40 13.36 3.51
C VAL A 36 -11.20 14.79 3.04
N LEU A 37 -9.97 15.15 2.65
CA LEU A 37 -9.61 16.49 2.22
C LEU A 37 -10.30 16.87 0.90
N VAL A 38 -10.19 16.01 -0.12
CA VAL A 38 -10.85 16.22 -1.42
C VAL A 38 -12.37 16.21 -1.25
N GLY A 39 -12.91 15.28 -0.47
CA GLY A 39 -14.34 15.22 -0.20
C GLY A 39 -14.88 16.47 0.52
N ARG A 40 -14.09 17.13 1.37
CA ARG A 40 -14.47 18.42 1.97
C ARG A 40 -14.36 19.56 0.97
N ALA A 41 -13.27 19.63 0.22
CA ALA A 41 -13.05 20.66 -0.79
C ALA A 41 -14.09 20.62 -1.94
N GLN A 42 -14.58 19.43 -2.27
CA GLN A 42 -15.63 19.20 -3.28
C GLN A 42 -17.06 19.23 -2.71
N GLY A 43 -17.24 19.46 -1.40
CA GLY A 43 -18.57 19.46 -0.78
C GLY A 43 -19.31 18.11 -0.83
N TRP A 44 -18.60 16.99 -0.94
CA TRP A 44 -19.21 15.67 -1.08
C TRP A 44 -19.96 15.23 0.19
N GLY A 45 -21.00 14.40 0.06
CA GLY A 45 -21.58 13.69 1.19
C GLY A 45 -20.67 12.56 1.72
N MET A 46 -21.02 11.98 2.89
CA MET A 46 -20.30 10.83 3.46
C MET A 46 -20.22 9.66 2.47
N THR A 47 -21.36 9.26 1.91
CA THR A 47 -21.48 8.13 0.98
C THR A 47 -20.54 8.23 -0.20
N ARG A 48 -20.42 9.43 -0.80
CA ARG A 48 -19.58 9.63 -1.98
C ARG A 48 -18.10 9.53 -1.65
N THR A 49 -17.68 10.10 -0.53
CA THR A 49 -16.28 10.01 -0.09
C THR A 49 -15.89 8.59 0.30
N LEU A 50 -16.77 7.87 1.01
CA LEU A 50 -16.54 6.46 1.28
C LEU A 50 -16.55 5.62 0.00
N GLY A 51 -17.45 5.92 -0.95
CA GLY A 51 -17.46 5.28 -2.27
C GLY A 51 -16.16 5.49 -3.04
N ALA A 52 -15.58 6.69 -2.99
CA ALA A 52 -14.28 6.97 -3.57
C ALA A 52 -13.16 6.17 -2.89
N ALA A 53 -13.16 6.09 -1.55
CA ALA A 53 -12.19 5.32 -0.79
C ALA A 53 -12.27 3.82 -1.10
N VAL A 54 -13.48 3.26 -1.17
CA VAL A 54 -13.71 1.85 -1.54
C VAL A 54 -13.23 1.59 -2.97
N ALA A 55 -13.64 2.40 -3.94
CA ALA A 55 -13.24 2.24 -5.34
C ALA A 55 -11.72 2.30 -5.51
N ALA A 56 -11.07 3.25 -4.83
CA ALA A 56 -9.62 3.40 -4.85
C ALA A 56 -8.90 2.24 -4.16
N GLY A 57 -9.39 1.77 -3.00
CA GLY A 57 -8.85 0.61 -2.30
C GLY A 57 -8.94 -0.67 -3.14
N VAL A 58 -10.09 -0.92 -3.78
CA VAL A 58 -10.25 -2.06 -4.70
C VAL A 58 -9.30 -1.94 -5.89
N ALA A 59 -9.22 -0.77 -6.52
CA ALA A 59 -8.33 -0.56 -7.66
C ALA A 59 -6.85 -0.74 -7.30
N HIS A 60 -6.43 -0.28 -6.12
CA HIS A 60 -5.08 -0.45 -5.58
C HIS A 60 -4.71 -1.91 -5.32
N ILE A 61 -5.63 -2.68 -4.72
CA ILE A 61 -5.37 -4.11 -4.49
C ILE A 61 -5.39 -4.89 -5.80
N ALA A 62 -6.30 -4.56 -6.73
CA ALA A 62 -6.34 -5.21 -8.03
C ALA A 62 -5.06 -4.96 -8.85
N SER A 63 -4.57 -3.72 -8.90
CA SER A 63 -3.32 -3.40 -9.60
C SER A 63 -2.11 -4.06 -8.95
N THR A 64 -2.04 -4.05 -7.62
CA THR A 64 -0.95 -4.70 -6.88
C THR A 64 -0.97 -6.22 -7.04
N ALA A 65 -2.15 -6.85 -6.97
CA ALA A 65 -2.31 -8.29 -7.19
C ALA A 65 -1.91 -8.68 -8.62
N LEU A 66 -2.26 -7.87 -9.62
CA LEU A 66 -1.83 -8.08 -11.01
C LEU A 66 -0.30 -8.04 -11.12
N VAL A 67 0.34 -6.99 -10.59
CA VAL A 67 1.81 -6.88 -10.59
C VAL A 67 2.46 -8.05 -9.84
N GLY A 68 1.95 -8.40 -8.66
CA GLY A 68 2.43 -9.52 -7.87
C GLY A 68 2.29 -10.86 -8.59
N ALA A 69 1.15 -11.12 -9.24
CA ALA A 69 0.92 -12.33 -10.01
C ALA A 69 1.89 -12.43 -11.20
N LEU A 70 2.16 -11.32 -11.89
CA LEU A 70 3.15 -11.26 -12.96
C LEU A 70 4.57 -11.55 -12.45
N ILE A 71 4.93 -11.00 -11.28
CA ILE A 71 6.23 -11.27 -10.65
C ILE A 71 6.35 -12.75 -10.26
N VAL A 72 5.33 -13.32 -9.61
CA VAL A 72 5.31 -14.75 -9.25
C VAL A 72 5.41 -15.63 -10.49
N ALA A 73 4.63 -15.34 -11.54
CA ALA A 73 4.68 -16.09 -12.79
C ALA A 73 6.06 -16.01 -13.46
N ALA A 74 6.67 -14.82 -13.49
CA ALA A 74 8.03 -14.65 -14.02
C ALA A 74 9.07 -15.40 -13.17
N GLY A 75 8.96 -15.35 -11.85
CA GLY A 75 9.83 -16.07 -10.92
C GLY A 75 9.78 -17.59 -11.15
N LEU A 76 8.58 -18.17 -11.22
CA LEU A 76 8.39 -19.60 -11.48
C LEU A 76 8.88 -20.02 -12.88
N ALA A 77 8.75 -19.15 -13.89
CA ALA A 77 9.20 -19.45 -15.25
C ALA A 77 10.72 -19.33 -15.44
N LEU A 78 11.38 -18.48 -14.65
CA LEU A 78 12.81 -18.18 -14.76
C LEU A 78 13.67 -18.91 -13.71
N ASP A 79 13.06 -19.63 -12.77
CA ASP A 79 13.70 -20.26 -11.61
C ASP A 79 15.03 -20.97 -11.97
N HIS A 80 15.00 -21.86 -12.97
CA HIS A 80 16.17 -22.61 -13.44
C HIS A 80 17.31 -21.71 -13.98
N TRP A 81 16.99 -20.54 -14.55
CA TRP A 81 17.95 -19.65 -15.19
C TRP A 81 18.58 -18.65 -14.21
N VAL A 82 17.96 -18.44 -13.05
CA VAL A 82 18.32 -17.36 -12.11
C VAL A 82 18.67 -17.90 -10.71
N GLU A 83 18.74 -19.23 -10.54
CA GLU A 83 19.26 -19.89 -9.34
C GLU A 83 20.61 -19.24 -8.90
N GLY A 84 20.63 -18.67 -7.69
CA GLY A 84 21.78 -17.99 -7.09
C GLY A 84 21.94 -16.49 -7.40
N LEU A 85 21.31 -15.97 -8.46
CA LEU A 85 21.42 -14.55 -8.85
C LEU A 85 20.32 -13.67 -8.22
N LEU A 86 19.13 -14.24 -7.98
CA LEU A 86 17.97 -13.55 -7.39
C LEU A 86 18.25 -12.88 -6.04
N PRO A 87 18.94 -13.51 -5.06
CA PRO A 87 19.19 -12.90 -3.76
C PRO A 87 20.13 -11.67 -3.86
N HIS A 88 21.13 -11.74 -4.75
CA HIS A 88 22.05 -10.65 -5.02
C HIS A 88 21.36 -9.48 -5.73
N LEU A 89 20.54 -9.76 -6.75
CA LEU A 89 19.73 -8.75 -7.45
C LEU A 89 18.74 -8.07 -6.50
N SER A 90 18.06 -8.84 -5.64
CA SER A 90 17.11 -8.32 -4.67
C SER A 90 17.79 -7.40 -3.65
N ALA A 91 18.95 -7.79 -3.12
CA ALA A 91 19.73 -6.95 -2.22
C ALA A 91 20.17 -5.63 -2.87
N VAL A 92 20.68 -5.69 -4.11
CA VAL A 92 21.08 -4.50 -4.88
C VAL A 92 19.88 -3.57 -5.11
N LEU A 93 18.74 -4.10 -5.54
CA LEU A 93 17.50 -3.33 -5.75
C LEU A 93 17.00 -2.69 -4.45
N LEU A 94 17.00 -3.41 -3.33
CA LEU A 94 16.60 -2.88 -2.02
C LEU A 94 17.52 -1.74 -1.57
N PHE A 95 18.84 -1.88 -1.75
CA PHE A 95 19.78 -0.80 -1.45
C PHE A 95 19.57 0.42 -2.35
N LEU A 96 19.35 0.22 -3.65
CA LEU A 96 19.10 1.31 -4.60
C LEU A 96 17.79 2.06 -4.29
N PHE A 97 16.69 1.34 -4.04
CA PHE A 97 15.41 1.94 -3.67
C PHE A 97 15.45 2.61 -2.29
N GLY A 98 16.07 1.96 -1.30
CA GLY A 98 16.26 2.53 0.03
C GLY A 98 17.07 3.83 -0.02
N ALA A 99 18.18 3.84 -0.77
CA ALA A 99 18.98 5.03 -1.00
C ALA A 99 18.19 6.12 -1.75
N PHE A 100 17.44 5.76 -2.79
CA PHE A 100 16.61 6.71 -3.53
C PHE A 100 15.57 7.40 -2.63
N TYR A 101 14.80 6.62 -1.87
CA TYR A 101 13.77 7.17 -0.98
C TYR A 101 14.37 8.00 0.16
N LEU A 102 15.47 7.54 0.76
CA LEU A 102 16.19 8.27 1.80
C LEU A 102 16.74 9.60 1.26
N THR A 103 17.37 9.57 0.09
CA THR A 103 17.92 10.78 -0.55
C THR A 103 16.82 11.74 -0.94
N ARG A 104 15.70 11.26 -1.50
CA ARG A 104 14.53 12.08 -1.81
C ARG A 104 13.92 12.71 -0.55
N ALA A 105 13.85 11.98 0.56
CA ALA A 105 13.36 12.48 1.84
C ALA A 105 14.29 13.53 2.46
N MET A 106 15.61 13.37 2.29
CA MET A 106 16.63 14.33 2.73
C MET A 106 16.66 15.60 1.86
N LEU A 107 16.44 15.46 0.55
CA LEU A 107 16.51 16.57 -0.42
C LEU A 107 15.23 17.39 -0.52
N LYS A 108 14.04 16.78 -0.35
CA LYS A 108 12.79 17.53 -0.32
C LYS A 108 12.61 18.17 1.05
N ARG A 109 12.72 19.50 1.11
CA ARG A 109 12.30 20.25 2.29
C ARG A 109 10.81 20.00 2.53
N PRO A 110 10.39 19.66 3.75
CA PRO A 110 8.97 19.58 4.08
C PRO A 110 8.38 20.96 3.86
N VAL A 111 7.46 21.07 2.89
CA VAL A 111 6.68 22.28 2.68
C VAL A 111 5.81 22.45 3.92
N THR A 112 6.10 23.46 4.72
CA THR A 112 5.28 23.83 5.87
C THR A 112 3.92 24.30 5.34
N ALA A 113 2.84 23.67 5.77
CA ALA A 113 1.50 24.24 5.69
C ALA A 113 1.44 25.48 6.60
N GLY A 114 1.94 26.60 6.08
CA GLY A 114 2.06 27.87 6.78
C GLY A 114 1.99 29.05 5.81
N GLY A 115 1.30 28.87 4.68
CA GLY A 115 0.94 29.96 3.78
C GLY A 115 -0.28 30.73 4.33
N PRO A 116 -0.51 31.97 3.88
CA PRO A 116 -1.66 32.77 4.30
C PRO A 116 -2.99 32.04 4.05
N ASP A 117 -4.01 32.34 4.85
CA ASP A 117 -5.37 31.84 4.66
C ASP A 117 -5.85 32.25 3.26
N TYR A 118 -5.89 31.29 2.33
CA TYR A 118 -6.50 31.47 1.04
C TYR A 118 -8.00 31.19 1.18
N GLU A 119 -8.84 32.14 0.77
CA GLU A 119 -10.22 31.85 0.41
C GLU A 119 -10.20 30.71 -0.62
N LEU A 120 -10.63 29.52 -0.23
CA LEU A 120 -10.61 28.33 -1.08
C LEU A 120 -11.49 28.64 -2.30
N PRO A 121 -10.91 28.76 -3.51
CA PRO A 121 -11.71 28.96 -4.72
C PRO A 121 -12.69 27.79 -4.84
N GLU A 122 -13.87 28.03 -5.41
CA GLU A 122 -14.78 26.96 -5.80
C GLU A 122 -14.01 25.82 -6.49
N PRO A 123 -14.39 24.54 -6.26
CA PRO A 123 -13.63 23.40 -6.76
C PRO A 123 -13.42 23.53 -8.27
N LYS A 124 -12.19 23.88 -8.67
CA LYS A 124 -11.82 24.12 -10.06
C LYS A 124 -11.87 22.87 -10.94
N VAL A 125 -11.90 21.69 -10.32
CA VAL A 125 -11.94 20.40 -11.00
C VAL A 125 -13.29 19.74 -10.80
N SER A 126 -13.81 19.13 -11.86
CA SER A 126 -15.07 18.41 -11.78
C SER A 126 -14.97 17.26 -10.78
N ASP A 127 -16.11 17.01 -10.16
CA ASP A 127 -16.43 15.84 -9.36
C ASP A 127 -15.92 14.50 -9.91
N ALA A 128 -16.09 14.27 -11.21
CA ALA A 128 -15.63 13.06 -11.88
C ALA A 128 -14.10 13.01 -11.97
N ALA A 129 -13.46 14.14 -12.28
CA ALA A 129 -12.00 14.23 -12.33
C ALA A 129 -11.38 14.05 -10.94
N ALA A 130 -11.98 14.59 -9.89
CA ALA A 130 -11.52 14.40 -8.52
C ALA A 130 -11.67 12.94 -8.08
N PHE A 131 -12.80 12.30 -8.38
CA PHE A 131 -13.03 10.89 -8.07
C PHE A 131 -12.03 9.99 -8.83
N GLY A 132 -11.95 10.16 -10.15
CA GLY A 132 -11.03 9.39 -11.00
C GLY A 132 -9.56 9.61 -10.62
N GLY A 133 -9.19 10.84 -10.26
CA GLY A 133 -7.85 11.18 -9.80
C GLY A 133 -7.47 10.47 -8.50
N LEU A 134 -8.38 10.38 -7.53
CA LEU A 134 -8.16 9.63 -6.28
C LEU A 134 -8.00 8.12 -6.54
N VAL A 135 -8.84 7.55 -7.40
CA VAL A 135 -8.76 6.13 -7.78
C VAL A 135 -7.44 5.86 -8.51
N ALA A 136 -7.08 6.68 -9.50
CA ALA A 136 -5.84 6.53 -10.25
C ALA A 136 -4.61 6.70 -9.37
N LEU A 137 -4.60 7.67 -8.45
CA LEU A 137 -3.50 7.88 -7.51
C LEU A 137 -3.19 6.62 -6.70
N MET A 138 -4.24 5.94 -6.21
CA MET A 138 -4.08 4.70 -5.43
C MET A 138 -3.76 3.50 -6.33
N ALA A 139 -4.43 3.36 -7.47
CA ALA A 139 -4.21 2.26 -8.41
C ALA A 139 -2.78 2.23 -8.95
N LEU A 140 -2.16 3.39 -9.18
CA LEU A 140 -0.79 3.49 -9.68
C LEU A 140 0.27 3.43 -8.57
N SER A 141 -0.12 3.47 -7.30
CA SER A 141 0.80 3.29 -6.18
C SER A 141 1.08 1.80 -5.95
N PRO A 142 2.34 1.36 -5.86
CA PRO A 142 2.67 -0.03 -5.59
C PRO A 142 2.27 -0.42 -4.16
N GLY A 143 1.58 -1.55 -3.98
CA GLY A 143 1.26 -2.10 -2.67
C GLY A 143 2.43 -2.87 -2.07
N GLU A 144 3.22 -2.19 -1.24
CA GLU A 144 4.49 -2.70 -0.69
C GLU A 144 4.33 -3.87 0.30
N VAL A 145 3.13 -4.05 0.87
CA VAL A 145 2.86 -5.11 1.85
C VAL A 145 2.36 -6.40 1.17
N LEU A 146 1.57 -6.31 0.11
CA LEU A 146 1.02 -7.49 -0.58
C LEU A 146 2.08 -8.21 -1.42
N LEU A 147 3.01 -7.47 -2.02
CA LEU A 147 4.06 -8.04 -2.89
C LEU A 147 4.96 -9.06 -2.15
N PRO A 148 5.54 -8.76 -0.97
CA PRO A 148 6.31 -9.74 -0.21
C PRO A 148 5.50 -10.97 0.21
N LEU A 149 4.21 -10.80 0.53
CA LEU A 149 3.33 -11.91 0.89
C LEU A 149 3.07 -12.84 -0.29
N TYR A 150 2.89 -12.28 -1.50
CA TYR A 150 2.80 -13.05 -2.74
C TYR A 150 4.04 -13.87 -3.02
N LEU A 151 5.23 -13.28 -2.83
CA LEU A 151 6.49 -13.98 -3.00
C LEU A 151 6.65 -15.11 -1.98
N SER A 152 6.31 -14.86 -0.71
CA SER A 152 6.37 -15.86 0.36
C SER A 152 5.38 -17.02 0.17
N ALA A 153 4.28 -16.80 -0.56
CA ALA A 153 3.25 -17.81 -0.82
C ALA A 153 3.24 -18.27 -2.29
N ALA A 154 4.29 -17.96 -3.07
CA ALA A 154 4.32 -18.19 -4.52
C ALA A 154 4.14 -19.66 -4.90
N THR A 155 4.67 -20.58 -4.07
CA THR A 155 4.63 -22.02 -4.27
C THR A 155 3.36 -22.69 -3.73
N GLU A 156 2.54 -21.96 -2.96
CA GLU A 156 1.32 -22.47 -2.31
C GLU A 156 0.13 -22.61 -3.28
N GLY A 157 0.30 -22.13 -4.51
CA GLY A 157 -0.67 -22.23 -5.59
C GLY A 157 -1.68 -21.08 -5.66
N ALA A 158 -2.35 -20.98 -6.81
CA ALA A 158 -3.20 -19.84 -7.14
C ALA A 158 -4.39 -19.64 -6.18
N ALA A 159 -4.96 -20.73 -5.64
CA ALA A 159 -6.08 -20.65 -4.70
C ALA A 159 -5.70 -19.91 -3.41
N VAL A 160 -4.51 -20.18 -2.87
CA VAL A 160 -3.99 -19.52 -1.67
C VAL A 160 -3.73 -18.04 -1.94
N LEU A 161 -3.15 -17.70 -3.09
CA LEU A 161 -2.93 -16.30 -3.50
C LEU A 161 -4.25 -15.54 -3.66
N VAL A 162 -5.28 -16.14 -4.25
CA VAL A 162 -6.62 -15.53 -4.37
C VAL A 162 -7.23 -15.29 -3.00
N LEU A 163 -7.24 -16.28 -2.11
CA LEU A 163 -7.79 -16.14 -0.76
C LEU A 163 -7.04 -15.08 0.05
N LEU A 164 -5.70 -15.06 -0.05
CA LEU A 164 -4.87 -14.05 0.57
C LEU A 164 -5.22 -12.65 0.05
N THR A 165 -5.38 -12.50 -1.27
CA THR A 165 -5.74 -11.22 -1.89
C THR A 165 -7.11 -10.73 -1.42
N LEU A 166 -8.09 -11.62 -1.33
CA LEU A 166 -9.42 -11.28 -0.81
C LEU A 166 -9.35 -10.86 0.66
N SER A 167 -8.64 -11.61 1.50
CA SER A 167 -8.46 -11.25 2.92
C SER A 167 -7.78 -9.89 3.07
N PHE A 168 -6.72 -9.66 2.28
CA PHE A 168 -5.98 -8.40 2.24
C PHE A 168 -6.85 -7.23 1.74
N ALA A 169 -7.68 -7.46 0.72
CA ALA A 169 -8.62 -6.47 0.20
C ALA A 169 -9.64 -6.05 1.26
N VAL A 170 -10.20 -7.01 1.99
CA VAL A 170 -11.14 -6.73 3.08
C VAL A 170 -10.45 -5.89 4.17
N GLY A 171 -9.23 -6.26 4.59
CA GLY A 171 -8.47 -5.50 5.58
C GLY A 171 -8.17 -4.06 5.14
N THR A 172 -7.73 -3.89 3.89
CA THR A 172 -7.41 -2.57 3.30
C THR A 172 -8.66 -1.69 3.24
N VAL A 173 -9.74 -2.19 2.63
CA VAL A 173 -10.98 -1.43 2.46
C VAL A 173 -11.60 -1.10 3.82
N ALA A 174 -11.60 -2.05 4.77
CA ALA A 174 -12.10 -1.81 6.11
C ALA A 174 -11.32 -0.69 6.82
N GLY A 175 -9.98 -0.72 6.77
CA GLY A 175 -9.13 0.31 7.36
C GLY A 175 -9.37 1.69 6.73
N MET A 176 -9.37 1.77 5.40
CA MET A 176 -9.62 3.00 4.67
C MET A 176 -11.01 3.59 4.98
N VAL A 177 -12.06 2.77 4.94
CA VAL A 177 -13.44 3.22 5.20
C VAL A 177 -13.60 3.70 6.64
N LEU A 178 -13.11 2.92 7.61
CA LEU A 178 -13.21 3.26 9.03
C LEU A 178 -12.53 4.59 9.33
N LEU A 179 -11.28 4.76 8.91
CA LEU A 179 -10.53 5.99 9.20
C LEU A 179 -11.03 7.18 8.41
N THR A 180 -11.45 6.98 7.16
CA THR A 180 -12.11 8.04 6.38
C THR A 180 -13.38 8.51 7.08
N ALA A 181 -14.22 7.58 7.58
CA ALA A 181 -15.45 7.92 8.29
C ALA A 181 -15.17 8.69 9.60
N ILE A 182 -14.25 8.19 10.43
CA ILE A 182 -13.86 8.83 11.70
C ILE A 182 -13.30 10.25 11.46
N ALA A 183 -12.40 10.39 10.48
CA ALA A 183 -11.79 11.68 10.17
C ALA A 183 -12.79 12.67 9.56
N ARG A 184 -13.74 12.18 8.75
CA ARG A 184 -14.84 13.00 8.22
C ARG A 184 -15.72 13.53 9.35
N ALA A 185 -15.98 12.71 10.38
CA ALA A 185 -16.82 13.02 11.54
C ALA A 185 -16.22 14.04 12.54
N GLY A 186 -14.97 14.50 12.33
CA GLY A 186 -14.43 15.67 13.02
C GLY A 186 -13.29 15.44 14.01
N TYR A 187 -12.67 14.26 14.04
CA TYR A 187 -11.45 14.05 14.84
C TYR A 187 -10.27 14.89 14.31
N SER A 188 -9.52 15.53 15.21
CA SER A 188 -8.50 16.54 14.91
C SER A 188 -7.38 16.03 13.97
N ILE A 189 -7.55 16.29 12.68
CA ILE A 189 -6.68 15.89 11.57
C ILE A 189 -5.25 16.44 11.71
N LEU A 190 -5.10 17.55 12.46
CA LEU A 190 -3.86 18.29 12.66
C LEU A 190 -2.74 17.51 13.37
N LYS A 191 -3.05 16.44 14.11
CA LYS A 191 -2.02 15.62 14.75
C LYS A 191 -1.43 14.57 13.81
N LEU A 192 -2.22 14.03 12.88
CA LEU A 192 -1.82 12.91 12.00
C LEU A 192 -0.94 13.39 10.83
N GLU A 193 -1.17 14.60 10.33
CA GLU A 193 -0.40 15.23 9.25
C GLU A 193 1.09 15.42 9.63
N ARG A 194 1.38 15.70 10.91
CA ARG A 194 2.76 15.80 11.42
C ARG A 194 3.53 14.48 11.41
N TRP A 195 2.84 13.33 11.43
CA TRP A 195 3.47 12.00 11.40
C TRP A 195 3.66 11.50 9.96
N ALA A 196 2.74 11.84 9.04
CA ALA A 196 2.83 11.48 7.63
C ALA A 196 4.15 11.94 6.97
N ARG A 197 4.75 13.03 7.45
CA ARG A 197 6.04 13.53 6.94
C ARG A 197 7.22 12.56 7.10
N TYR A 198 7.14 11.60 8.03
CA TYR A 198 8.22 10.65 8.31
C TYR A 198 8.05 9.32 7.57
N GLU A 199 6.91 9.11 6.91
CA GLU A 199 6.58 7.85 6.22
C GLU A 199 7.66 7.45 5.22
N GLY A 200 8.10 8.37 4.36
CA GLY A 200 9.16 8.09 3.39
C GLY A 200 10.53 7.80 4.02
N ALA A 201 10.83 8.36 5.19
CA ALA A 201 12.07 8.07 5.92
C ALA A 201 12.00 6.71 6.62
N ILE A 202 10.86 6.38 7.23
CA ILE A 202 10.59 5.07 7.85
C ILE A 202 10.68 3.98 6.79
N LEU A 203 10.06 4.19 5.62
CA LEU A 203 10.15 3.28 4.48
C LEU A 203 11.59 3.11 3.99
N GLY A 204 12.33 4.20 3.79
CA GLY A 204 13.73 4.14 3.39
C GLY A 204 14.61 3.34 4.36
N VAL A 205 14.46 3.58 5.67
CA VAL A 205 15.20 2.84 6.71
C VAL A 205 14.80 1.37 6.75
N ALA A 206 13.50 1.07 6.66
CA ALA A 206 13.00 -0.30 6.65
C ALA A 206 13.54 -1.11 5.45
N LEU A 207 13.57 -0.50 4.26
CA LEU A 207 14.11 -1.14 3.05
C LEU A 207 15.62 -1.41 3.16
N ILE A 208 16.40 -0.48 3.72
CA ILE A 208 17.84 -0.68 3.96
C ILE A 208 18.07 -1.80 4.97
N ALA A 209 17.32 -1.81 6.08
CA ALA A 209 17.41 -2.84 7.10
C ALA A 209 17.05 -4.23 6.54
N LEU A 210 16.01 -4.31 5.71
CA LEU A 210 15.61 -5.54 5.04
C LEU A 210 16.68 -6.01 4.04
N GLY A 211 17.28 -5.10 3.27
CA GLY A 211 18.42 -5.41 2.40
C GLY A 211 19.61 -5.99 3.18
N LEU A 212 19.92 -5.42 4.35
CA LEU A 212 20.97 -5.91 5.23
C LEU A 212 20.67 -7.31 5.79
N LEU A 213 19.42 -7.55 6.20
CA LEU A 213 18.96 -8.85 6.67
C LEU A 213 19.11 -9.91 5.56
N VAL A 214 18.65 -9.59 4.34
CA VAL A 214 18.74 -10.47 3.17
C VAL A 214 20.18 -10.81 2.84
N VAL A 215 21.14 -9.90 3.01
CA VAL A 215 22.57 -10.18 2.79
C VAL A 215 23.17 -11.05 3.90
N THR A 216 22.74 -10.86 5.14
CA THR A 216 23.35 -11.51 6.31
C THR A 216 22.77 -12.87 6.66
N HIS A 217 21.58 -13.23 6.16
CA HIS A 217 20.86 -14.47 6.48
C HIS A 217 20.71 -15.42 5.27
N GLN A 218 21.58 -15.36 4.25
CA GLN A 218 21.56 -16.30 3.11
C GLN A 218 22.14 -17.69 3.40
N HIS A 219 21.88 -18.24 4.58
CA HIS A 219 22.36 -19.56 4.98
C HIS A 219 21.21 -20.53 5.22
#